data_AF-A0A8E2DX96-F1
#
_entry.id   AF-A0A8E2DX96-F1
#
_cell.length_a   1.000
_cell.length_b   1.000
_cell.length_c   1.000
_cell.angle_alpha   90.00
_cell.angle_beta   90.00
_cell.angle_gamma   90.00
#
_symmetry.space_group_name_H-M   'P 1'
#
loop_
_entity.id
_entity.type
_entity.pdbx_description
1 polymer ?
#
loop_
_entity_poly.entity_id
_entity_poly.type
_entity_poly.pdbx_seq_one_letter_code
_entity_poly.pdbx_strand_id
1 'polypeptide(L)'
;MRKGSDGRYTPESQSQSQSQFPYDYGDTSEHRDGLGRRILNGFKREPNLLITRNGALGADGKVFDVESAAQNTANSPLARKLKGRHLQMIAIGGSIGTGLFVGSGSALAHGGPASLLIAFCLIGVMLYCTVHALGEMAVLFPVAGSFSAYSTRFLDPAWGFAMGWK
;
A
#
# COMPACT_ATOMS: atom_id res chain seq x y z
N MET A 1 16.44 -31.15 -70.83
CA MET A 1 16.13 -31.76 -69.51
C MET A 1 15.62 -30.67 -68.57
N ARG A 2 14.29 -30.61 -68.33
CA ARG A 2 13.58 -30.64 -67.02
C ARG A 2 14.09 -29.62 -65.97
N LYS A 3 13.42 -28.47 -65.78
CA LYS A 3 12.25 -28.15 -64.91
C LYS A 3 12.57 -28.17 -63.39
N GLY A 4 12.27 -27.06 -62.70
CA GLY A 4 12.18 -26.98 -61.24
C GLY A 4 11.88 -25.57 -60.72
N SER A 5 10.59 -25.27 -60.54
CA SER A 5 9.99 -24.02 -60.06
C SER A 5 9.55 -24.11 -58.60
N ASP A 6 9.63 -22.98 -57.90
CA ASP A 6 8.81 -22.52 -56.74
C ASP A 6 8.89 -23.24 -55.38
N GLY A 7 8.86 -22.41 -54.33
CA GLY A 7 8.67 -22.87 -52.94
C GLY A 7 8.66 -21.72 -51.93
N ARG A 8 7.80 -20.71 -52.14
CA ARG A 8 7.47 -19.67 -51.15
C ARG A 8 6.92 -20.33 -49.88
N TYR A 9 7.45 -19.97 -48.72
CA TYR A 9 6.87 -20.32 -47.43
C TYR A 9 5.53 -19.58 -47.26
N THR A 10 4.43 -20.29 -47.44
CA THR A 10 3.11 -19.94 -46.93
C THR A 10 2.96 -20.52 -45.53
N PRO A 11 2.65 -19.74 -44.48
CA PRO A 11 2.23 -20.32 -43.23
C PRO A 11 0.79 -20.85 -43.39
N GLU A 12 0.63 -22.15 -43.18
CA GLU A 12 -0.63 -22.87 -43.20
C GLU A 12 -1.58 -22.37 -42.12
N SER A 13 -2.81 -22.12 -42.54
CA SER A 13 -3.98 -21.97 -41.68
C SER A 13 -4.28 -23.29 -40.96
N GLN A 14 -3.83 -23.42 -39.71
CA GLN A 14 -4.30 -24.47 -38.81
C GLN A 14 -5.52 -23.98 -38.04
N SER A 15 -6.68 -24.30 -38.61
CA SER A 15 -7.96 -24.39 -37.91
C SER A 15 -7.90 -25.52 -36.87
N GLN A 16 -7.86 -25.19 -35.58
CA GLN A 16 -8.15 -26.13 -34.50
C GLN A 16 -9.14 -25.55 -33.50
N SER A 17 -10.38 -26.04 -33.66
CA SER A 17 -11.41 -26.32 -32.66
C SER A 17 -11.66 -25.27 -31.57
N GLN A 18 -12.56 -24.35 -31.88
CA GLN A 18 -13.23 -23.46 -30.94
C GLN A 18 -14.14 -24.26 -30.00
N SER A 19 -13.61 -24.77 -28.88
CA SER A 19 -14.43 -25.21 -27.75
C SER A 19 -14.89 -23.99 -26.97
N GLN A 20 -16.14 -23.62 -27.20
CA GLN A 20 -16.83 -22.50 -26.59
C GLN A 20 -17.07 -22.78 -25.10
N PHE A 21 -16.20 -22.25 -24.24
CA PHE A 21 -16.44 -22.19 -22.79
C PHE A 21 -17.25 -20.93 -22.45
N PRO A 22 -18.34 -21.05 -21.65
CA PRO A 22 -19.22 -19.93 -21.38
C PRO A 22 -18.63 -19.07 -20.26
N TYR A 23 -17.70 -18.19 -20.61
CA TYR A 23 -17.33 -17.09 -19.72
C TYR A 23 -18.31 -15.95 -19.96
N ASP A 24 -19.38 -15.96 -19.16
CA ASP A 24 -20.21 -14.77 -18.94
C ASP A 24 -19.34 -13.77 -18.18
N TYR A 25 -18.66 -12.89 -18.94
CA TYR A 25 -17.90 -11.80 -18.37
C TYR A 25 -18.91 -10.84 -17.74
N GLY A 26 -19.08 -10.97 -16.43
CA GLY A 26 -19.98 -10.13 -15.65
C GLY A 26 -19.71 -8.68 -15.97
N ASP A 27 -20.73 -8.03 -16.54
CA ASP A 27 -20.74 -6.60 -16.83
C ASP A 27 -20.24 -5.87 -15.58
N THR A 28 -19.10 -5.18 -15.68
CA THR A 28 -18.63 -4.26 -14.64
C THR A 28 -19.56 -3.06 -14.63
N SER A 29 -20.81 -3.29 -14.30
CA SER A 29 -21.77 -2.25 -14.00
C SER A 29 -21.17 -1.44 -12.85
N GLU A 30 -20.95 -0.15 -13.08
CA GLU A 30 -20.48 0.78 -12.05
C GLU A 30 -21.49 0.76 -10.89
N HIS A 31 -21.26 -0.10 -9.92
CA HIS A 31 -22.12 -0.22 -8.76
C HIS A 31 -21.86 1.01 -7.89
N ARG A 32 -22.73 2.02 -8.01
CA ARG A 32 -22.76 3.22 -7.16
C ARG A 32 -23.24 2.87 -5.74
N ASP A 33 -22.55 1.94 -5.09
CA ASP A 33 -22.80 1.62 -3.69
C ASP A 33 -22.39 2.78 -2.79
N GLY A 34 -23.09 2.94 -1.66
CA GLY A 34 -22.68 3.86 -0.61
C GLY A 34 -21.34 3.44 0.02
N LEU A 35 -20.58 4.42 0.54
CA LEU A 35 -19.24 4.22 1.11
C LEU A 35 -19.16 3.04 2.10
N GLY A 36 -20.19 2.87 2.95
CA GLY A 36 -20.24 1.78 3.94
C GLY A 36 -20.35 0.38 3.34
N ARG A 37 -21.10 0.21 2.25
CA ARG A 37 -21.24 -1.09 1.56
C ARG A 37 -19.96 -1.45 0.81
N ARG A 38 -19.27 -0.47 0.24
CA ARG A 38 -17.96 -0.68 -0.41
C ARG A 38 -16.91 -1.17 0.58
N ILE A 39 -16.87 -0.57 1.77
CA ILE A 39 -15.96 -0.99 2.83
C ILE A 39 -16.32 -2.42 3.29
N LEU A 40 -17.60 -2.72 3.50
CA LEU A 40 -18.04 -4.06 3.93
C LEU A 40 -17.78 -5.14 2.86
N ASN A 41 -18.00 -4.82 1.58
CA ASN A 41 -17.79 -5.72 0.47
C ASN A 41 -16.30 -5.93 0.17
N GLY A 42 -15.44 -4.94 0.44
CA GLY A 42 -13.99 -5.08 0.27
C GLY A 42 -13.33 -6.10 1.22
N PHE A 43 -13.97 -6.41 2.35
CA PHE A 43 -13.54 -7.49 3.25
C PHE A 43 -14.19 -8.84 2.93
N LYS A 44 -15.19 -8.87 2.05
CA LYS A 44 -15.81 -10.10 1.61
C LYS A 44 -14.92 -10.72 0.54
N ARG A 45 -14.58 -12.00 0.71
CA ARG A 45 -13.77 -12.72 -0.27
C ARG A 45 -14.54 -12.81 -1.59
N GLU A 46 -13.96 -12.26 -2.66
CA GLU A 46 -14.46 -12.34 -4.04
C GLU A 46 -14.73 -13.81 -4.40
N PRO A 47 -15.99 -14.21 -4.68
CA PRO A 47 -16.35 -15.61 -4.88
C PRO A 47 -15.81 -16.19 -6.20
N ASN A 48 -15.41 -15.35 -7.16
CA ASN A 48 -14.83 -15.74 -8.45
C ASN A 48 -13.30 -15.52 -8.52
N LEU A 49 -12.63 -15.30 -7.38
CA LEU A 49 -11.18 -15.14 -7.33
C LEU A 49 -10.52 -16.53 -7.45
N LEU A 50 -10.47 -17.03 -8.68
CA LEU A 50 -9.63 -18.16 -9.06
C LEU A 50 -8.19 -17.74 -8.78
N ILE A 51 -7.56 -18.38 -7.78
CA ILE A 51 -6.11 -18.31 -7.57
C ILE A 51 -5.49 -18.72 -8.92
N THR A 52 -4.97 -17.74 -9.65
CA THR A 52 -4.15 -17.98 -10.84
C THR A 52 -3.00 -18.88 -10.38
N ARG A 53 -3.08 -20.15 -10.75
CA ARG A 53 -2.00 -21.10 -10.54
C ARG A 53 -0.82 -20.62 -11.39
N ASN A 54 0.40 -20.70 -10.86
CA ASN A 54 1.62 -20.38 -11.62
C ASN A 54 1.54 -20.99 -13.03
N GLY A 55 1.56 -20.13 -14.06
CA GLY A 55 1.44 -20.55 -15.46
C GLY A 55 0.04 -20.42 -16.10
N ALA A 56 -0.99 -19.91 -15.42
CA ALA A 56 -2.29 -19.70 -16.04
C ALA A 56 -2.23 -18.59 -17.11
N LEU A 57 -2.70 -18.91 -18.33
CA LEU A 57 -2.88 -17.94 -19.40
C LEU A 57 -4.01 -16.99 -19.00
N GLY A 58 -3.71 -15.71 -18.83
CA GLY A 58 -4.73 -14.67 -18.73
C GLY A 58 -5.51 -14.56 -20.05
N ALA A 59 -6.71 -13.97 -20.01
CA ALA A 59 -7.57 -13.78 -21.18
C ALA A 59 -6.89 -13.07 -22.37
N ASP A 60 -5.77 -12.37 -22.14
CA ASP A 60 -4.91 -11.73 -23.14
C ASP A 60 -3.86 -12.67 -23.78
N GLY A 61 -3.89 -13.98 -23.50
CA GLY A 61 -2.89 -14.96 -23.96
C GLY A 61 -1.52 -14.82 -23.28
N LYS A 62 -1.38 -13.92 -22.30
CA LYS A 62 -0.13 -13.71 -21.55
C LYS A 62 -0.12 -14.57 -20.28
N VAL A 63 0.98 -15.28 -20.08
CA VAL A 63 1.23 -16.06 -18.85
C VAL A 63 1.42 -15.09 -17.70
N PHE A 64 0.67 -15.28 -16.61
CA PHE A 64 0.85 -14.47 -15.40
C PHE A 64 2.18 -14.86 -14.72
N ASP A 65 3.23 -14.09 -15.01
CA ASP A 65 4.55 -14.25 -14.42
C ASP A 65 4.69 -13.38 -13.17
N VAL A 66 4.89 -14.04 -12.03
CA VAL A 66 5.02 -13.41 -10.71
C VAL A 66 6.24 -12.48 -10.68
N GLU A 67 7.30 -12.82 -11.41
CA GLU A 67 8.54 -12.03 -11.45
C GLU A 67 8.35 -10.73 -12.24
N SER A 68 7.71 -10.81 -13.41
CA SER A 68 7.30 -9.63 -14.20
C SER A 68 6.30 -8.74 -13.46
N ALA A 69 5.36 -9.32 -12.69
CA ALA A 69 4.41 -8.56 -11.88
C ALA A 69 5.09 -7.85 -10.69
N ALA A 70 6.07 -8.50 -10.06
CA ALA A 70 6.89 -7.90 -9.00
C ALA A 70 7.76 -6.76 -9.54
N GLN A 71 8.37 -6.94 -10.72
CA GLN A 71 9.16 -5.89 -11.39
C GLN A 71 8.29 -4.70 -11.82
N ASN A 72 7.09 -4.95 -12.36
CA ASN A 72 6.16 -3.88 -12.68
C ASN A 72 5.67 -3.14 -11.44
N THR A 73 5.48 -3.82 -10.31
CA THR A 73 5.12 -3.16 -9.04
C THR A 73 6.27 -2.35 -8.47
N ALA A 74 7.50 -2.86 -8.54
CA ALA A 74 8.71 -2.18 -8.06
C ALA A 74 9.05 -0.94 -8.91
N ASN A 75 8.82 -1.00 -10.22
CA ASN A 75 9.07 0.11 -11.14
C ASN A 75 7.84 1.01 -11.37
N SER A 76 6.68 0.67 -10.81
CA SER A 76 5.50 1.52 -10.90
C SER A 76 5.65 2.70 -9.94
N PRO A 77 5.75 3.94 -10.45
CA PRO A 77 5.79 5.11 -9.60
C PRO A 77 4.45 5.24 -8.87
N LEU A 78 4.47 5.20 -7.54
CA LEU A 78 3.27 5.43 -6.73
C LEU A 78 2.59 6.73 -7.16
N ALA A 79 1.28 6.66 -7.38
CA ALA A 79 0.48 7.83 -7.73
C ALA A 79 0.52 8.84 -6.55
N ARG A 80 1.33 9.89 -6.68
CA ARG A 80 1.46 10.98 -5.70
C ARG A 80 0.23 11.91 -5.69
N LYS A 81 -0.96 11.36 -5.49
CA LYS A 81 -2.24 12.09 -5.46
C LYS A 81 -2.85 12.26 -4.05
N LEU A 82 -2.04 12.08 -3.00
CA LEU A 82 -2.48 12.31 -1.62
C LEU A 82 -2.65 13.81 -1.37
N LYS A 83 -3.89 14.21 -1.09
CA LYS A 83 -4.26 15.57 -0.70
C LYS A 83 -3.92 15.79 0.77
N GLY A 84 -3.67 17.04 1.19
CA GLY A 84 -3.34 17.39 2.57
C GLY A 84 -4.31 16.83 3.62
N ARG A 85 -5.61 16.80 3.31
CA ARG A 85 -6.64 16.18 4.18
C ARG A 85 -6.42 14.68 4.44
N HIS A 86 -5.88 13.92 3.48
CA HIS A 86 -5.63 12.49 3.67
C HIS A 86 -4.42 12.30 4.59
N LEU A 87 -3.39 13.13 4.43
CA LEU A 87 -2.23 13.14 5.33
C LEU A 87 -2.64 13.49 6.77
N GLN A 88 -3.54 14.47 6.94
CA GLN A 88 -4.09 14.80 8.25
C GLN A 88 -4.90 13.64 8.85
N MET A 89 -5.73 12.94 8.06
CA MET A 89 -6.44 11.77 8.56
C MET A 89 -5.49 10.63 8.95
N ILE A 90 -4.40 10.43 8.21
CA ILE A 90 -3.36 9.45 8.57
C ILE A 90 -2.67 9.85 9.87
N ALA A 91 -2.33 11.13 10.03
CA ALA A 91 -1.70 11.63 11.25
C ALA A 91 -2.61 11.46 12.47
N ILE A 92 -3.89 11.85 12.37
CA ILE A 92 -4.87 11.69 13.45
C ILE A 92 -5.08 10.21 13.77
N GLY A 93 -5.29 9.37 12.75
CA GLY A 93 -5.52 7.94 12.92
C GLY A 93 -4.31 7.19 13.51
N GLY A 94 -3.09 7.63 13.23
CA GLY A 94 -1.88 7.07 13.84
C GLY A 94 -1.64 7.56 15.27
N SER A 95 -2.03 8.79 15.59
CA SER A 95 -1.81 9.41 16.91
C SER A 95 -2.85 8.98 17.96
N ILE A 96 -4.11 8.76 17.57
CA ILE A 96 -5.19 8.36 18.48
C ILE A 96 -5.25 6.83 18.53
N GLY A 97 -4.45 6.24 19.41
CA GLY A 97 -4.39 4.80 19.64
C GLY A 97 -5.09 4.35 20.92
N THR A 98 -5.19 3.03 21.10
CA THR A 98 -5.69 2.41 22.33
C THR A 98 -4.87 2.78 23.57
N GLY A 99 -3.59 3.10 23.39
CA GLY A 99 -2.69 3.53 24.47
C GLY A 99 -3.17 4.77 25.21
N LEU A 100 -3.87 5.69 24.53
CA LEU A 100 -4.46 6.86 25.19
C LEU A 100 -5.53 6.43 26.20
N PHE A 101 -6.41 5.49 25.84
CA PHE A 101 -7.50 5.05 26.71
C PHE A 101 -7.02 4.13 27.83
N VAL A 102 -6.14 3.17 27.51
CA VAL A 102 -5.60 2.22 28.49
C VAL A 102 -4.70 2.92 29.51
N GLY A 103 -3.84 3.84 29.05
CA GLY A 103 -2.94 4.59 29.92
C GLY A 103 -3.67 5.63 30.78
N SER A 104 -4.63 6.36 30.21
CA SER A 104 -5.34 7.43 30.94
C SER A 104 -6.21 6.89 32.07
N GLY A 105 -6.81 5.69 31.92
CA GLY A 105 -7.61 5.09 32.99
C GLY A 105 -6.82 4.83 34.27
N SER A 106 -5.63 4.24 34.15
CA SER A 106 -4.75 3.99 35.29
C SER A 106 -4.14 5.28 35.85
N ALA A 107 -3.70 6.20 34.98
CA ALA A 107 -3.14 7.48 35.41
C ALA A 107 -4.17 8.34 36.16
N LEU A 108 -5.44 8.33 35.74
CA LEU A 108 -6.51 9.05 36.43
C LEU A 108 -6.83 8.43 37.80
N ALA A 109 -6.85 7.10 37.89
CA ALA A 109 -7.14 6.39 39.13
C ALA A 109 -6.06 6.59 40.21
N HIS A 110 -4.78 6.66 39.83
CA HIS A 110 -3.68 6.81 40.78
C HIS A 110 -3.28 8.27 41.03
N GLY A 111 -3.29 9.12 40.00
CA GLY A 111 -2.78 10.50 40.08
C GLY A 111 -3.85 11.58 40.27
N GLY A 112 -5.13 11.26 40.06
CA GLY A 112 -6.21 12.25 40.03
C GLY A 112 -6.20 13.14 38.77
N PRO A 113 -7.26 13.92 38.53
CA PRO A 113 -7.46 14.65 37.26
C PRO A 113 -6.46 15.79 37.04
N ALA A 114 -6.00 16.45 38.11
CA ALA A 114 -5.07 17.58 38.00
C ALA A 114 -3.68 17.15 37.52
N SER A 115 -3.14 16.04 38.03
CA SER A 115 -1.82 15.55 37.63
C SER A 115 -1.81 15.07 36.18
N LEU A 116 -2.91 14.48 35.71
CA LEU A 116 -3.06 14.00 34.35
C LEU A 116 -3.00 15.15 33.33
N LEU A 117 -3.66 16.28 33.62
CA LEU A 117 -3.58 17.48 32.77
C LEU A 117 -2.18 18.08 32.74
N ILE A 118 -1.53 18.20 33.89
CA ILE A 118 -0.15 18.74 33.98
C ILE A 118 0.81 17.86 33.20
N ALA A 119 0.74 16.54 33.37
CA ALA A 119 1.57 15.58 32.62
C ALA A 119 1.31 15.68 31.12
N PHE A 120 0.06 15.77 30.69
CA PHE A 120 -0.30 15.90 29.27
C PHE A 120 0.23 17.21 28.66
N CYS A 121 0.17 18.32 29.40
CA CYS A 121 0.75 19.59 28.96
C CYS A 121 2.28 19.54 28.86
N LEU A 122 2.97 18.99 29.87
CA LEU A 122 4.42 18.89 29.87
C LEU A 122 4.94 18.03 28.71
N ILE A 123 4.36 16.84 28.53
CA ILE A 123 4.71 15.94 27.43
C ILE A 123 4.32 16.58 26.09
N GLY A 124 3.15 17.23 26.02
CA GLY A 124 2.69 17.93 24.82
C GLY A 124 3.65 19.03 24.36
N VAL A 125 4.19 19.83 25.29
CA VAL A 125 5.19 20.88 24.97
C VAL A 125 6.50 20.26 24.49
N MET A 126 6.99 19.19 25.15
CA MET A 126 8.21 18.49 24.71
C MET A 126 8.05 17.86 23.32
N LEU A 127 6.91 17.21 23.06
CA LEU A 127 6.60 16.65 21.74
C LEU A 127 6.44 17.73 20.68
N TYR A 128 5.78 18.84 21.00
CA TYR A 128 5.62 19.96 20.07
C TYR A 128 6.97 20.50 19.61
N CYS A 129 7.91 20.71 20.54
CA CYS A 129 9.28 21.14 20.20
C CYS A 129 9.98 20.14 19.27
N THR A 130 9.89 18.83 19.60
CA THR A 130 10.49 17.76 18.80
C THR A 130 9.90 17.69 17.39
N VAL A 131 8.58 17.73 17.26
CA VAL A 131 7.89 17.65 15.96
C VAL A 131 8.14 18.92 15.13
N HIS A 132 8.24 20.08 15.76
CA HIS A 132 8.55 21.33 15.08
C HIS A 132 9.97 21.31 14.50
N ALA A 133 10.96 20.90 15.29
CA ALA A 133 12.34 20.72 14.82
C ALA A 133 12.42 19.70 13.66
N LEU A 134 11.66 18.61 13.74
CA LEU A 134 11.57 17.62 12.67
C LEU A 134 10.84 18.13 11.43
N GLY A 135 9.86 19.02 11.60
CA GLY A 135 9.18 19.69 10.50
C GLY A 135 10.15 20.49 9.63
N GLU A 136 11.01 21.29 10.26
CA GLU A 136 12.05 22.06 9.55
C GLU A 136 13.00 21.13 8.77
N MET A 137 13.42 20.02 9.39
CA MET A 137 14.26 19.03 8.71
C MET A 137 13.54 18.32 7.56
N ALA A 138 12.25 18.02 7.71
CA ALA A 138 11.45 17.32 6.70
C ALA A 138 11.17 18.18 5.47
N VAL A 139 11.09 19.51 5.63
CA VAL A 139 10.95 20.44 4.51
C VAL A 139 12.28 20.59 3.76
N LEU A 140 13.41 20.65 4.47
CA LEU A 140 14.74 20.76 3.87
C LEU A 140 15.18 19.48 3.13
N PHE A 141 14.87 18.31 3.71
CA PHE A 141 15.23 17.01 3.16
C PHE A 141 13.99 16.12 3.07
N PRO A 142 13.24 16.17 1.96
CA PRO A 142 12.06 15.33 1.78
C PRO A 142 12.48 13.88 1.48
N VAL A 143 12.78 13.12 2.52
CA VAL A 143 13.12 11.70 2.42
C VAL A 143 11.88 10.86 2.71
N ALA A 144 11.59 9.88 1.84
CA ALA A 144 10.56 8.88 2.09
C ALA A 144 11.08 7.88 3.14
N GLY A 145 10.98 8.23 4.42
CA GLY A 145 11.48 7.42 5.54
C GLY A 145 10.83 7.78 6.88
N SER A 146 11.00 6.91 7.87
CA SER A 146 10.57 7.15 9.25
C SER A 146 11.53 8.11 9.98
N PHE A 147 11.18 8.55 11.18
CA PHE A 147 12.04 9.38 12.05
C PHE A 147 13.46 8.80 12.20
N SER A 148 13.61 7.47 12.21
CA SER A 148 14.92 6.79 12.20
C SER A 148 15.82 7.23 11.04
N ALA A 149 15.29 7.46 9.83
CA ALA A 149 16.09 7.89 8.68
C ALA A 149 16.76 9.25 8.89
N TYR A 150 16.09 10.19 9.59
CA TYR A 150 16.70 11.46 9.97
C TYR A 150 17.80 11.24 11.01
N SER A 151 17.59 10.39 12.00
CA SER A 151 18.61 10.14 13.02
C SER A 151 19.88 9.46 12.50
N THR A 152 19.75 8.49 11.58
CA THR A 152 20.90 7.83 10.93
C THR A 152 21.74 8.84 10.16
N ARG A 153 21.12 9.90 9.62
CA ARG A 153 21.77 10.90 8.79
C ARG A 153 22.40 12.04 9.59
N PHE A 154 21.79 12.46 10.71
CA PHE A 154 22.22 13.64 11.48
C PHE A 154 22.91 13.32 12.81
N LEU A 155 22.70 12.13 13.37
CA LEU A 155 23.33 11.70 14.62
C LEU A 155 24.44 10.68 14.31
N ASP A 156 24.05 9.42 14.10
CA ASP A 156 24.97 8.31 13.80
C ASP A 156 24.17 7.08 13.32
N PRO A 157 24.72 6.21 12.47
CA PRO A 157 24.08 4.95 12.08
C PRO A 157 23.68 4.04 13.24
N ALA A 158 24.44 4.02 14.35
CA ALA A 158 24.10 3.24 15.53
C ALA A 158 22.82 3.75 16.22
N TRP A 159 22.58 5.07 16.19
CA TRP A 159 21.36 5.67 16.73
C TRP A 159 20.13 5.33 15.88
N GLY A 160 20.31 5.35 14.55
CA GLY A 160 19.30 4.89 13.59
C GLY A 160 18.86 3.45 13.83
N PHE A 161 19.84 2.57 14.06
CA PHE A 161 19.62 1.17 14.42
C PHE A 161 18.91 1.02 15.78
N ALA A 162 19.36 1.73 16.81
CA ALA A 162 18.76 1.67 18.15
C ALA A 162 17.27 2.04 18.16
N MET A 163 16.87 3.03 17.35
CA MET A 163 15.45 3.43 17.25
C MET A 163 14.62 2.53 16.34
N GLY A 164 15.25 1.81 15.41
CA GLY A 164 14.60 0.87 14.50
C GLY A 164 14.45 -0.54 15.06
N TRP A 165 15.16 -0.87 16.14
CA TRP A 165 15.19 -2.20 16.73
C TRP A 165 13.91 -2.47 17.54
N LYS A 166 13.07 -3.37 17.02
CA LYS A 166 11.82 -3.88 17.61
C LYS A 166 11.74 -5.38 17.35
#